data_AF-A0A3P7HYR2-F1
#
_entry.id   AF-A0A3P7HYR2-F1
#
_cell.length_a   1.000
_cell.length_b   1.000
_cell.length_c   1.000
_cell.angle_alpha   90.00
_cell.angle_beta   90.00
_cell.angle_gamma   90.00
#
_symmetry.space_group_name_H-M   'P 1'
#
loop_
_entity.id
_entity.type
_entity.pdbx_description
1 polymer ?
#
loop_
_entity_poly.entity_id
_entity_poly.type
_entity_poly.pdbx_seq_one_letter_code
_entity_poly.pdbx_strand_id
1 'polypeptide(L)'
;MALVWGGVRSTHGIFREQTFIHECSLYGLQTLQILDFLPTKHLPFEEMDPNDIRVGFSLRSAPLVLGEYPGSYCFTSLGKKANNNLFTDYGEPFSVGDIITAQMVKSLHLCSCRFNFLLFLGFWKKIRLYLPPHLREKLSCLCEFWNLPGGRPDWVFPNAVPSSQTERAPVPPESKSDCTVLMMVGLPSVGKTTWVRRYIREHPSEHWTLISSDTILASMKVNGISRNSSHIGRWDMVLGLVGKARNRLLSLAARRRRNYILDFTNCDPDTRKKRLALFEGFFRQCVTIVPSDEVMQQRHARHLRQNRGEGTAAVPIETFLELKG
;
A
#
# COMPACT_ATOMS: atom_id res chain seq x y z
N MET A 1 -13.11 -3.97 1.51
CA MET A 1 -11.78 -4.58 1.65
C MET A 1 -11.59 -4.64 3.15
N ALA A 2 -11.93 -5.76 3.77
CA ALA A 2 -12.13 -5.82 5.23
C ALA A 2 -10.81 -5.91 6.00
N LEU A 3 -9.79 -6.58 5.44
CA LEU A 3 -8.54 -6.90 6.16
C LEU A 3 -7.32 -6.11 5.67
N VAL A 4 -7.51 -5.08 4.84
CA VAL A 4 -6.42 -4.31 4.24
C VAL A 4 -6.35 -2.94 4.90
N TRP A 5 -5.14 -2.53 5.28
CA TRP A 5 -4.88 -1.19 5.83
C TRP A 5 -5.33 -0.08 4.86
N GLY A 6 -6.10 0.87 5.39
CA GLY A 6 -6.38 2.14 4.73
C GLY A 6 -5.27 3.14 5.04
N GLY A 7 -4.58 3.66 4.02
CA GLY A 7 -3.51 4.64 4.19
C GLY A 7 -3.72 5.88 3.34
N VAL A 8 -3.39 7.05 3.87
CA VAL A 8 -3.48 8.34 3.17
C VAL A 8 -2.15 9.08 3.34
N ARG A 9 -1.63 9.63 2.23
CA ARG A 9 -0.38 10.42 2.18
C ARG A 9 -0.65 11.84 1.71
N SER A 10 0.19 12.79 2.12
CA SER A 10 0.15 14.14 1.56
C SER A 10 0.51 14.12 0.07
N THR A 11 0.09 15.16 -0.64
CA THR A 11 0.38 15.31 -2.08
C THR A 11 1.75 15.94 -2.35
N HIS A 12 2.44 16.45 -1.33
CA HIS A 12 3.74 17.10 -1.44
C HIS A 12 4.68 16.55 -0.38
N GLY A 13 5.84 16.05 -0.81
CA GLY A 13 6.96 15.76 0.08
C GLY A 13 7.82 16.99 0.30
N ILE A 14 8.59 16.98 1.36
CA ILE A 14 9.63 17.96 1.65
C ILE A 14 10.96 17.32 1.29
N PHE A 15 11.79 18.03 0.53
CA PHE A 15 13.16 17.64 0.22
C PHE A 15 14.07 18.84 0.44
N ARG A 16 15.32 18.62 0.87
CA ARG A 16 16.29 19.69 1.07
C ARG A 16 17.59 19.36 0.32
N GLU A 17 18.04 20.29 -0.50
CA GLU A 17 19.39 20.25 -1.09
C GLU A 17 20.45 20.60 -0.04
N GLN A 18 21.64 20.02 -0.17
CA GLN A 18 22.74 20.07 0.81
C GLN A 18 23.32 21.48 1.10
N THR A 19 22.86 22.54 0.43
CA THR A 19 23.62 23.79 0.25
C THR A 19 23.28 24.95 1.20
N PHE A 20 22.47 24.76 2.25
CA PHE A 20 22.29 25.79 3.27
C PHE A 20 22.68 25.30 4.66
N ILE A 21 23.97 25.46 4.97
CA ILE A 21 24.52 25.47 6.34
C ILE A 21 24.19 26.85 6.93
N HIS A 22 22.93 27.09 7.23
CA HIS A 22 22.58 28.09 8.24
C HIS A 22 21.46 27.50 9.10
N GLU A 23 21.64 27.69 10.40
CA GLU A 23 20.82 27.19 11.49
C GLU A 23 19.33 27.31 11.18
N CYS A 24 18.65 26.18 10.96
CA CYS A 24 17.27 26.12 11.43
C CYS A 24 17.00 24.77 12.07
N SER A 25 16.51 24.90 13.30
CA SER A 25 15.78 23.99 14.16
C SER A 25 14.53 23.42 13.46
N LEU A 26 14.11 22.23 13.90
CA LEU A 26 12.86 21.48 13.63
C LEU A 26 12.06 21.71 12.32
N TYR A 27 11.87 20.63 11.55
CA TYR A 27 11.13 20.65 10.28
C TYR A 27 9.96 19.67 10.31
N GLY A 28 8.74 20.19 10.42
CA GLY A 28 7.51 19.42 10.24
C GLY A 28 6.80 19.12 11.54
N LEU A 29 5.88 20.00 11.91
CA LEU A 29 4.84 19.77 12.91
C LEU A 29 3.54 19.42 12.19
N GLN A 30 2.93 18.27 12.51
CA GLN A 30 1.57 17.97 12.06
C GLN A 30 0.74 17.49 13.25
N THR A 31 -0.41 18.14 13.43
CA THR A 31 -1.34 17.83 14.51
C THR A 31 -2.60 17.21 13.92
N LEU A 32 -3.01 16.08 14.50
CA LEU A 32 -4.16 15.29 14.12
C LEU A 32 -5.05 15.08 15.34
N GLN A 33 -6.35 15.31 15.21
CA GLN A 33 -7.34 14.94 16.20
C GLN A 33 -8.17 13.76 15.68
N ILE A 34 -8.37 12.74 16.51
CA ILE A 34 -9.24 11.60 16.18
C ILE A 34 -10.66 11.95 16.62
N LEU A 35 -11.59 11.93 15.67
CA LEU A 35 -12.98 12.29 15.93
C LEU A 35 -13.86 11.10 16.29
N ASP A 36 -13.67 9.97 15.61
CA ASP A 36 -14.47 8.77 15.82
C ASP A 36 -13.82 7.54 15.17
N PHE A 37 -14.20 6.36 15.64
CA PHE A 37 -13.88 5.07 15.02
C PHE A 37 -15.04 4.57 14.17
N LEU A 38 -14.75 4.02 12.99
CA LEU A 38 -15.79 3.44 12.15
C LEU A 38 -16.21 2.04 12.64
N PRO A 39 -17.49 1.66 12.46
CA PRO A 39 -17.98 0.36 12.92
C PRO A 39 -17.33 -0.81 12.18
N THR A 40 -16.85 -1.77 12.95
CA THR A 40 -16.10 -2.95 12.50
C THR A 40 -17.00 -4.17 12.23
N LYS A 41 -18.33 -3.99 12.21
CA LYS A 41 -19.34 -5.05 11.98
C LYS A 41 -19.17 -5.80 10.65
N HIS A 42 -18.43 -5.24 9.71
CA HIS A 42 -18.13 -5.82 8.41
C HIS A 42 -16.95 -6.80 8.45
N LEU A 43 -16.23 -6.89 9.58
CA LEU A 43 -15.15 -7.83 9.77
C LEU A 43 -15.74 -9.24 10.04
N PRO A 44 -15.21 -10.28 9.38
CA PRO A 44 -15.78 -11.62 9.47
C PRO A 44 -15.41 -12.38 10.75
N PHE A 45 -14.56 -11.80 11.60
CA PHE A 45 -14.14 -12.34 12.89
C PHE A 45 -13.64 -11.20 13.79
N GLU A 46 -13.51 -11.49 15.08
CA GLU A 46 -12.91 -10.56 16.06
C GLU A 46 -11.43 -10.34 15.75
N GLU A 47 -11.04 -9.08 15.59
CA GLU A 47 -9.65 -8.66 15.46
C GLU A 47 -9.15 -8.18 16.82
N MET A 48 -7.87 -8.41 17.11
CA MET A 48 -7.25 -7.97 18.36
C MET A 48 -7.26 -6.44 18.50
N ASP A 49 -7.02 -5.72 17.39
CA ASP A 49 -6.92 -4.26 17.35
C ASP A 49 -7.55 -3.70 16.05
N PRO A 50 -8.88 -3.78 15.86
CA PRO A 50 -9.51 -3.45 14.58
C PRO A 50 -9.43 -1.96 14.21
N ASN A 51 -9.19 -1.12 15.21
CA ASN A 51 -9.16 0.34 15.10
C ASN A 51 -7.76 0.93 15.32
N ASP A 52 -6.69 0.14 15.21
CA ASP A 52 -5.33 0.67 15.34
C ASP A 52 -5.09 1.80 14.32
N ILE A 53 -4.59 2.93 14.82
CA ILE A 53 -4.26 4.12 14.05
C ILE A 53 -2.75 4.31 14.08
N ARG A 54 -2.17 4.60 12.92
CA ARG A 54 -0.73 4.86 12.78
C ARG A 54 -0.50 6.24 12.21
N VAL A 55 0.30 7.04 12.92
CA VAL A 55 0.66 8.42 12.52
C VAL A 55 2.17 8.52 12.38
N GLY A 56 2.67 9.16 11.33
CA GLY A 56 4.11 9.39 11.18
C GLY A 56 4.56 9.82 9.80
N PHE A 57 5.80 9.46 9.45
CA PHE A 57 6.53 9.96 8.29
C PHE A 57 7.00 8.83 7.39
N SER A 58 7.25 9.15 6.11
CA SER A 58 7.91 8.18 5.23
C SER A 58 8.72 8.78 4.10
N LEU A 59 9.51 7.93 3.48
CA LEU A 59 10.05 8.17 2.15
C LEU A 59 8.98 7.92 1.08
N ARG A 60 9.12 8.61 -0.05
CA ARG A 60 8.27 8.43 -1.24
C ARG A 60 8.15 6.97 -1.67
N SER A 61 9.27 6.25 -1.62
CA SER A 61 9.42 4.85 -2.04
C SER A 61 8.71 3.87 -1.12
N ALA A 62 8.41 4.24 0.13
CA ALA A 62 7.69 3.38 1.04
C ALA A 62 6.22 3.20 0.59
N PRO A 63 5.62 2.01 0.77
CA PRO A 63 4.18 1.81 0.59
C PRO A 63 3.33 2.62 1.58
N LEU A 64 2.00 2.63 1.37
CA LEU A 64 1.05 3.37 2.21
C LEU A 64 0.85 2.79 3.62
N VAL A 65 1.37 1.59 3.89
CA VAL A 65 1.26 0.94 5.20
C VAL A 65 2.41 1.42 6.10
N LEU A 66 2.08 2.31 7.02
CA LEU A 66 3.06 2.95 7.90
C LEU A 66 3.69 1.94 8.89
N GLY A 67 5.01 2.07 9.07
CA GLY A 67 5.82 1.32 10.03
C GLY A 67 6.34 -0.03 9.54
N GLU A 68 5.76 -0.60 8.48
CA GLU A 68 6.09 -1.95 8.02
C GLU A 68 7.28 -2.03 7.05
N TYR A 69 7.68 -0.90 6.45
CA TYR A 69 8.71 -0.87 5.41
C TYR A 69 9.89 0.03 5.81
N PRO A 70 11.09 -0.22 5.26
CA PRO A 70 12.22 0.69 5.41
C PRO A 70 11.85 2.11 4.98
N GLY A 71 12.34 3.11 5.73
CA GLY A 71 11.99 4.50 5.46
C GLY A 71 10.53 4.86 5.76
N SER A 72 9.79 4.02 6.49
CA SER A 72 8.47 4.34 7.04
C SER A 72 8.51 4.30 8.56
N TYR A 73 8.12 5.39 9.20
CA TYR A 73 8.19 5.57 10.66
C TYR A 73 6.81 5.95 11.16
N CYS A 74 6.32 5.29 12.20
CA CYS A 74 5.07 5.70 12.84
C CYS A 74 5.04 5.45 14.33
N PHE A 75 4.09 6.10 14.97
CA PHE A 75 3.59 5.82 16.30
C PHE A 75 2.15 5.31 16.18
N THR A 76 1.83 4.25 16.90
CA THR A 76 0.52 3.58 16.85
C THR A 76 -0.35 3.98 18.04
N SER A 77 -1.67 3.87 17.91
CA SER A 77 -2.62 4.14 19.01
C SER A 77 -2.43 3.24 20.21
N LEU A 78 -1.69 2.14 20.03
CA LEU A 78 -1.32 1.19 21.08
C LEU A 78 -0.05 1.58 21.85
N GLY A 79 0.50 2.79 21.63
CA GLY A 79 1.70 3.25 22.35
C GLY A 79 3.03 2.72 21.79
N LYS A 80 3.03 2.18 20.57
CA LYS A 80 4.21 1.56 19.94
C LYS A 80 4.80 2.46 18.87
N LYS A 81 6.13 2.51 18.78
CA LYS A 81 6.83 3.02 17.59
C LYS A 81 7.08 1.87 16.62
N ALA A 82 7.04 2.14 15.32
CA ALA A 82 7.34 1.14 14.30
C ALA A 82 8.18 1.67 13.14
N ASN A 83 9.13 0.83 12.71
CA ASN A 83 9.93 1.02 11.50
C ASN A 83 10.38 -0.35 10.96
N ASN A 84 10.35 -0.53 9.64
CA ASN A 84 10.80 -1.76 8.99
C ASN A 84 10.20 -3.04 9.60
N ASN A 85 8.90 -3.01 9.89
CA ASN A 85 8.14 -4.12 10.47
C ASN A 85 8.55 -4.49 11.91
N LEU A 86 9.34 -3.66 12.58
CA LEU A 86 9.68 -3.79 13.99
C LEU A 86 8.79 -2.85 14.81
N PHE A 87 7.96 -3.42 15.69
CA PHE A 87 7.08 -2.68 16.59
C PHE A 87 7.63 -2.80 18.02
N THR A 88 7.88 -1.67 18.68
CA THR A 88 8.42 -1.62 20.04
C THR A 88 7.64 -0.64 20.89
N ASP A 89 7.40 -0.98 22.14
CA ASP A 89 6.77 -0.08 23.11
C ASP A 89 7.60 1.20 23.25
N TYR A 90 6.92 2.35 23.28
CA TYR A 90 7.59 3.65 23.23
C TYR A 90 6.92 4.71 24.11
N GLY A 91 5.59 4.72 24.19
CA GLY A 91 4.87 5.70 24.98
C GLY A 91 3.45 5.27 25.27
N GLU A 92 2.64 6.22 25.70
CA GLU A 92 1.25 5.96 26.09
C GLU A 92 0.33 5.77 24.88
N PRO A 93 -0.71 4.92 25.00
CA PRO A 93 -1.73 4.79 23.97
C PRO A 93 -2.54 6.08 23.82
N PHE A 94 -3.20 6.24 22.67
CA PHE A 94 -4.09 7.37 22.38
C PHE A 94 -5.40 6.88 21.75
N SER A 95 -6.44 7.70 21.88
CA SER A 95 -7.82 7.35 21.56
C SER A 95 -8.61 8.51 20.94
N VAL A 96 -9.92 8.31 20.74
CA VAL A 96 -10.82 9.34 20.21
C VAL A 96 -10.85 10.55 21.15
N GLY A 97 -10.75 11.75 20.58
CA GLY A 97 -10.67 13.01 21.29
C GLY A 97 -9.23 13.52 21.46
N ASP A 98 -8.23 12.64 21.41
CA ASP A 98 -6.84 13.01 21.59
C ASP A 98 -6.27 13.77 20.38
N ILE A 99 -5.33 14.66 20.68
CA ILE A 99 -4.61 15.46 19.70
C ILE A 99 -3.17 14.95 19.61
N ILE A 100 -2.85 14.25 18.52
CA ILE A 100 -1.55 13.65 18.26
C ILE A 100 -0.72 14.61 17.41
N THR A 101 0.50 14.88 17.84
CA THR A 101 1.42 15.74 17.10
C THR A 101 2.67 14.97 16.68
N ALA A 102 2.86 14.82 15.37
CA ALA A 102 4.05 14.20 14.80
C ALA A 102 5.10 15.28 14.48
N GLN A 103 6.34 15.03 14.92
CA GLN A 103 7.47 15.94 14.77
C GLN A 103 8.65 15.23 14.13
N MET A 104 9.34 15.92 13.22
CA MET A 104 10.60 15.47 12.66
C MET A 104 11.73 16.44 13.05
N VAL A 105 12.72 15.90 13.78
CA VAL A 105 13.89 16.65 14.27
C VAL A 105 15.15 16.09 13.61
N LYS A 106 16.07 16.98 13.19
CA LYS A 106 17.37 16.57 12.65
C LYS A 106 18.26 16.04 13.78
N SER A 107 18.80 14.83 13.62
CA SER A 107 19.98 14.37 14.36
C SER A 107 21.23 14.54 13.49
N LEU A 108 22.32 15.07 14.06
CA LEU A 108 23.55 15.47 13.37
C LEU A 108 24.28 14.33 12.60
N HIS A 109 23.89 13.06 12.76
CA HIS A 109 24.68 11.90 12.29
C HIS A 109 24.20 11.22 10.99
N LEU A 110 23.14 11.70 10.33
CA LEU A 110 22.63 11.10 9.08
C LEU A 110 22.88 11.95 7.81
N CYS A 111 23.91 12.80 7.81
CA CYS A 111 24.19 13.71 6.68
C CYS A 111 25.01 13.05 5.56
N SER A 112 24.38 12.20 4.73
CA SER A 112 24.86 11.93 3.36
C SER A 112 23.77 11.49 2.37
N CYS A 113 22.50 11.40 2.76
CA CYS A 113 21.46 10.93 1.85
C CYS A 113 20.53 12.08 1.43
N ARG A 114 20.23 12.18 0.13
CA ARG A 114 19.10 12.96 -0.38
C ARG A 114 17.82 12.32 0.17
N PHE A 115 17.23 12.89 1.22
CA PHE A 115 16.00 12.37 1.78
C PHE A 115 14.81 13.12 1.16
N ASN A 116 14.07 12.45 0.27
CA ASN A 116 12.72 12.89 -0.11
C ASN A 116 11.77 12.38 0.98
N PHE A 117 11.54 13.19 2.01
CA PHE A 117 10.55 12.89 3.03
C PHE A 117 9.17 13.24 2.49
N LEU A 118 8.34 12.24 2.15
CA LEU A 118 6.93 12.48 1.89
C LEU A 118 6.16 12.40 3.22
N LEU A 119 5.61 13.54 3.62
CA LEU A 119 4.70 13.66 4.75
C LEU A 119 3.50 12.72 4.52
N PHE A 120 3.18 11.87 5.48
CA PHE A 120 1.94 11.11 5.45
C PHE A 120 0.85 11.90 6.16
N LEU A 121 -0.14 12.31 5.37
CA LEU A 121 -1.58 12.51 5.65
C LEU A 121 -2.09 13.75 4.90
N GLY A 122 -3.31 13.64 4.38
CA GLY A 122 -3.82 14.43 3.27
C GLY A 122 -4.03 15.92 3.56
N PHE A 123 -3.86 16.72 2.50
CA PHE A 123 -4.52 18.02 2.38
C PHE A 123 -5.96 17.78 1.87
N TRP A 124 -6.97 18.61 2.18
CA TRP A 124 -7.06 20.02 1.82
C TRP A 124 -7.97 20.83 2.77
N LYS A 125 -7.72 22.15 2.81
CA LYS A 125 -8.52 23.24 3.41
C LYS A 125 -10.03 22.99 3.43
N LYS A 126 -10.65 23.24 4.58
CA LYS A 126 -12.08 23.60 4.79
C LYS A 126 -13.06 22.85 3.87
N ILE A 127 -13.04 21.53 3.89
CA ILE A 127 -14.07 20.70 3.27
C ILE A 127 -14.53 19.72 4.34
N ARG A 128 -15.77 19.90 4.83
CA ARG A 128 -16.54 18.78 5.38
C ARG A 128 -16.40 17.66 4.37
N LEU A 129 -15.68 16.60 4.69
CA LEU A 129 -15.53 15.46 3.81
C LEU A 129 -16.90 14.77 3.74
N TYR A 130 -17.79 15.30 2.89
CA TYR A 130 -18.93 14.58 2.39
C TYR A 130 -18.36 13.51 1.45
N LEU A 131 -17.72 12.49 2.05
CA LEU A 131 -17.50 11.22 1.41
C LEU A 131 -18.88 10.78 0.93
N PRO A 132 -19.07 10.58 -0.39
CA PRO A 132 -20.26 9.92 -0.86
C PRO A 132 -20.44 8.62 -0.07
N PRO A 133 -21.68 8.21 0.28
CA PRO A 133 -21.93 7.09 1.19
C PRO A 133 -21.12 5.81 0.87
N HIS A 134 -20.77 5.60 -0.40
CA HIS A 134 -20.01 4.46 -0.92
C HIS A 134 -18.47 4.48 -0.70
N LEU A 135 -17.89 5.56 -0.15
CA LEU A 135 -16.46 5.66 0.19
C LEU A 135 -16.20 5.62 1.71
N ARG A 136 -17.25 5.67 2.54
CA ARG A 136 -17.16 5.59 4.02
C ARG A 136 -16.75 4.21 4.55
N GLU A 137 -16.75 3.18 3.70
CA GLU A 137 -16.58 1.78 4.13
C GLU A 137 -15.13 1.35 4.44
N LYS A 138 -14.10 2.22 4.41
CA LYS A 138 -12.70 1.76 4.25
C LYS A 138 -11.60 2.51 5.02
N LEU A 139 -11.94 3.31 6.02
CA LEU A 139 -10.99 3.94 6.94
C LEU A 139 -11.40 3.55 8.36
N SER A 140 -10.47 3.33 9.28
CA SER A 140 -10.81 2.98 10.67
C SER A 140 -11.25 4.18 11.49
N CYS A 141 -10.96 5.41 11.04
CA CYS A 141 -11.21 6.63 11.83
C CYS A 141 -11.49 7.89 10.98
N LEU A 142 -12.11 8.88 11.63
CA LEU A 142 -12.24 10.26 11.16
C LEU A 142 -11.20 11.15 11.84
N CYS A 143 -10.54 12.05 11.11
CA CYS A 143 -9.49 12.90 11.66
C CYS A 143 -9.56 14.35 11.15
N GLU A 144 -9.24 15.31 12.03
CA GLU A 144 -9.06 16.72 11.69
C GLU A 144 -7.60 17.17 11.86
N PHE A 145 -7.16 18.05 10.97
CA PHE A 145 -5.79 18.58 10.96
C PHE A 145 -5.80 20.05 11.33
N TRP A 146 -4.97 20.41 12.31
CA TRP A 146 -4.90 21.76 12.83
C TRP A 146 -3.49 22.34 12.68
N ASN A 147 -3.41 23.63 12.32
CA ASN A 147 -2.25 24.44 12.64
C ASN A 147 -2.52 25.02 14.03
N LEU A 148 -1.99 24.41 15.09
CA LEU A 148 -2.20 24.92 16.44
C LEU A 148 -1.61 26.35 16.53
N PRO A 149 -2.42 27.37 16.89
CA PRO A 149 -1.90 28.70 17.21
C PRO A 149 -1.11 28.59 18.53
N GLY A 150 0.20 28.78 18.47
CA GLY A 150 1.09 28.62 19.64
C GLY A 150 2.33 27.75 19.40
N GLY A 151 2.62 27.35 18.16
CA GLY A 151 3.89 26.70 17.82
C GLY A 151 5.09 27.52 18.26
N ARG A 152 6.13 26.85 18.78
CA ARG A 152 7.38 27.53 19.11
C ARG A 152 7.96 28.22 17.85
N PRO A 153 8.63 29.37 17.99
CA PRO A 153 9.13 30.14 16.84
C PRO A 153 10.15 29.38 15.98
N ASP A 154 10.72 28.29 16.50
CA ASP A 154 11.69 27.44 15.84
C ASP A 154 11.06 26.32 14.98
N TRP A 155 9.73 26.28 14.84
CA TRP A 155 9.02 25.20 14.12
C TRP A 155 8.38 25.67 12.82
N VAL A 156 8.54 24.87 11.77
CA VAL A 156 7.93 25.12 10.46
C VAL A 156 6.85 24.08 10.17
N PHE A 157 5.63 24.55 9.95
CA PHE A 157 4.53 23.71 9.46
C PHE A 157 4.78 23.31 7.99
N PRO A 158 4.43 22.09 7.56
CA PRO A 158 4.58 21.66 6.17
C PRO A 158 3.95 22.60 5.14
N ASN A 159 2.83 23.26 5.51
CA ASN A 159 2.17 24.27 4.68
C ASN A 159 2.96 25.55 4.45
N ALA A 160 3.87 25.88 5.38
CA ALA A 160 4.70 27.07 5.32
C ALA A 160 6.02 26.80 4.58
N VAL A 161 6.30 25.54 4.19
CA VAL A 161 7.51 25.19 3.46
C VAL A 161 7.39 25.69 2.02
N PRO A 162 8.39 26.42 1.50
CA PRO A 162 8.34 26.98 0.15
C PRO A 162 8.37 25.89 -0.93
N SER A 163 7.83 26.20 -2.11
CA SER A 163 7.78 25.27 -3.24
C SER A 163 9.17 24.79 -3.72
N SER A 164 10.22 25.58 -3.50
CA SER A 164 11.61 25.20 -3.78
C SER A 164 12.13 24.02 -2.94
N GLN A 165 11.46 23.72 -1.82
CA GLN A 165 11.81 22.63 -0.90
C GLN A 165 10.72 21.57 -0.81
N THR A 166 9.74 21.60 -1.74
CA THR A 166 8.67 20.60 -1.77
C THR A 166 8.54 19.96 -3.14
N GLU A 167 8.36 18.64 -3.15
CA GLU A 167 8.18 17.86 -4.36
C GLU A 167 6.76 17.30 -4.40
N ARG A 168 6.03 17.58 -5.48
CA ARG A 168 4.69 17.03 -5.66
C ARG A 168 4.75 15.53 -5.99
N ALA A 169 3.81 14.77 -5.44
CA ALA A 169 3.57 13.39 -5.83
C ALA A 169 3.21 13.27 -7.33
N PRO A 170 3.50 12.12 -7.99
CA PRO A 170 3.16 11.92 -9.38
C PRO A 170 1.70 12.27 -9.68
N VAL A 171 1.50 13.12 -10.66
CA VAL A 171 0.17 13.48 -11.13
C VAL A 171 -0.32 12.35 -12.04
N PRO A 172 -1.60 11.94 -11.91
CA PRO A 172 -2.21 11.04 -12.88
C PRO A 172 -2.07 11.58 -14.31
N PRO A 173 -1.89 10.74 -15.34
CA PRO A 173 -1.95 11.17 -16.73
C PRO A 173 -3.24 11.96 -17.05
N GLU A 174 -3.23 12.76 -18.11
CA GLU A 174 -4.34 13.63 -18.48
C GLU A 174 -5.58 12.85 -18.91
N SER A 175 -5.38 11.75 -19.63
CA SER A 175 -6.47 10.92 -20.12
C SER A 175 -6.30 9.45 -19.73
N LYS A 176 -7.35 8.66 -19.95
CA LYS A 176 -7.23 7.19 -19.82
C LYS A 176 -6.44 6.58 -20.96
N SER A 177 -6.44 7.20 -22.15
CA SER A 177 -5.71 6.72 -23.32
C SER A 177 -4.19 6.75 -23.13
N ASP A 178 -3.70 7.60 -22.23
CA ASP A 178 -2.28 7.65 -21.83
C ASP A 178 -1.92 6.62 -20.76
N CYS A 179 -2.89 5.80 -20.33
CA CYS A 179 -2.69 4.78 -19.30
C CYS A 179 -2.65 3.39 -19.91
N THR A 180 -1.71 2.58 -19.47
CA THR A 180 -1.55 1.19 -19.94
C THR A 180 -1.92 0.19 -18.85
N VAL A 181 -2.60 -0.89 -19.27
CA VAL A 181 -2.89 -2.06 -18.44
C VAL A 181 -2.21 -3.27 -19.06
N LEU A 182 -1.27 -3.85 -18.32
CA LEU A 182 -0.62 -5.11 -18.66
C LEU A 182 -1.32 -6.25 -17.91
N MET A 183 -1.89 -7.20 -18.65
CA MET A 183 -2.47 -8.41 -18.08
C MET A 183 -1.49 -9.58 -18.25
N MET A 184 -1.02 -10.13 -17.14
CA MET A 184 -0.20 -11.35 -17.19
C MET A 184 -1.09 -12.56 -17.48
N VAL A 185 -0.68 -13.41 -18.41
CA VAL A 185 -1.39 -14.64 -18.77
C VAL A 185 -0.44 -15.82 -18.69
N GLY A 186 -0.86 -16.87 -17.99
CA GLY A 186 -0.11 -18.11 -17.91
C GLY A 186 -0.35 -18.87 -16.60
N LEU A 187 -0.04 -20.16 -16.64
CA LEU A 187 -0.21 -21.07 -15.50
C LEU A 187 0.61 -20.65 -14.28
N PRO A 188 0.27 -21.12 -13.07
CA PRO A 188 1.14 -20.96 -11.90
C PRO A 188 2.57 -21.45 -12.18
N SER A 189 3.55 -20.92 -11.44
CA SER A 189 4.96 -21.35 -11.53
C SER A 189 5.69 -21.11 -12.86
N VAL A 190 5.05 -20.51 -13.88
CA VAL A 190 5.70 -20.21 -15.18
C VAL A 190 6.62 -18.99 -15.19
N GLY A 191 6.66 -18.21 -14.10
CA GLY A 191 7.57 -17.05 -13.95
C GLY A 191 6.95 -15.67 -14.19
N LYS A 192 5.62 -15.55 -14.21
CA LYS A 192 4.89 -14.26 -14.35
C LYS A 192 5.37 -13.20 -13.37
N THR A 193 5.33 -13.50 -12.08
CA THR A 193 5.74 -12.57 -11.02
C THR A 193 7.22 -12.18 -11.13
N THR A 194 8.09 -13.10 -11.59
CA THR A 194 9.50 -12.79 -11.85
C THR A 194 9.65 -11.78 -12.98
N TRP A 195 8.92 -11.98 -14.09
CA TRP A 195 8.90 -11.04 -15.21
C TRP A 195 8.35 -9.67 -14.76
N VAL A 196 7.24 -9.65 -14.02
CA VAL A 196 6.62 -8.41 -13.51
C VAL A 196 7.59 -7.61 -12.65
N ARG A 197 8.26 -8.26 -11.68
CA ARG A 197 9.24 -7.59 -10.81
C ARG A 197 10.42 -7.02 -11.60
N ARG A 198 10.88 -7.72 -12.63
CA ARG A 198 11.93 -7.24 -13.52
C ARG A 198 11.45 -6.03 -14.32
N TYR A 199 10.28 -6.12 -14.94
CA TYR A 199 9.68 -5.06 -15.74
C TYR A 199 9.49 -3.76 -14.94
N ILE A 200 8.92 -3.83 -13.73
CA ILE A 200 8.77 -2.63 -12.86
C ILE A 200 10.13 -1.99 -12.54
N ARG A 201 11.18 -2.79 -12.36
CA ARG A 201 12.54 -2.29 -12.07
C ARG A 201 13.18 -1.61 -13.28
N GLU A 202 12.95 -2.14 -14.46
CA GLU A 202 13.48 -1.62 -15.73
C GLU A 202 12.71 -0.37 -16.20
N HIS A 203 11.48 -0.16 -15.71
CA HIS A 203 10.59 0.94 -16.10
C HIS A 203 10.16 1.84 -14.91
N PRO A 204 11.08 2.49 -14.18
CA PRO A 204 10.77 3.23 -12.95
C PRO A 204 9.98 4.53 -13.17
N SER A 205 10.13 5.17 -14.34
CA SER A 205 9.44 6.42 -14.72
C SER A 205 7.97 6.22 -15.04
N GLU A 206 7.56 5.01 -15.42
CA GLU A 206 6.19 4.69 -15.84
C GLU A 206 5.22 4.47 -14.67
N HIS A 207 5.73 4.44 -13.44
CA HIS A 207 4.93 4.41 -12.21
C HIS A 207 3.82 3.32 -12.17
N TRP A 208 4.22 2.09 -12.50
CA TRP A 208 3.33 0.93 -12.51
C TRP A 208 2.73 0.59 -11.15
N THR A 209 1.41 0.36 -11.12
CA THR A 209 0.69 -0.18 -9.95
C THR A 209 0.42 -1.66 -10.15
N LEU A 210 1.07 -2.51 -9.36
CA LEU A 210 0.85 -3.96 -9.36
C LEU A 210 -0.44 -4.32 -8.59
N ILE A 211 -1.32 -5.09 -9.21
CA ILE A 211 -2.48 -5.73 -8.58
C ILE A 211 -2.31 -7.24 -8.72
N SER A 212 -2.10 -7.93 -7.60
CA SER A 212 -1.97 -9.38 -7.54
C SER A 212 -2.63 -9.93 -6.27
N SER A 213 -2.97 -11.22 -6.26
CA SER A 213 -3.45 -11.86 -5.03
C SER A 213 -2.39 -11.79 -3.92
N ASP A 214 -1.12 -11.96 -4.27
CA ASP A 214 0.01 -11.95 -3.34
C ASP A 214 0.21 -10.58 -2.68
N THR A 215 0.11 -9.49 -3.46
CA THR A 215 0.24 -8.13 -2.93
C THR A 215 -0.90 -7.78 -1.98
N ILE A 216 -2.12 -8.21 -2.30
CA ILE A 216 -3.28 -8.02 -1.44
C ILE A 216 -3.10 -8.84 -0.15
N LEU A 217 -2.74 -10.12 -0.27
CA LEU A 217 -2.53 -11.00 0.88
C LEU A 217 -1.41 -10.47 1.80
N ALA A 218 -0.29 -10.04 1.22
CA ALA A 218 0.82 -9.45 1.96
C ALA A 218 0.45 -8.14 2.68
N SER A 219 -0.62 -7.45 2.25
CA SER A 219 -1.15 -6.27 2.93
C SER A 219 -2.17 -6.60 4.04
N MET A 220 -2.66 -7.84 4.10
CA MET A 220 -3.56 -8.33 5.13
C MET A 220 -2.76 -8.85 6.33
N LYS A 221 -2.15 -7.93 7.08
CA LYS A 221 -1.33 -8.25 8.25
C LYS A 221 -1.94 -7.69 9.53
N VAL A 222 -1.64 -8.36 10.64
CA VAL A 222 -1.96 -7.90 12.00
C VAL A 222 -0.63 -7.58 12.67
N ASN A 223 -0.41 -6.31 13.04
CA ASN A 223 0.84 -5.85 13.69
C ASN A 223 2.13 -6.28 12.94
N GLY A 224 2.11 -6.23 11.60
CA GLY A 224 3.25 -6.61 10.77
C GLY A 224 3.42 -8.11 10.52
N ILE A 225 2.59 -8.95 11.15
CA ILE A 225 2.62 -10.41 11.04
C ILE A 225 1.61 -10.89 10.00
N SER A 226 2.04 -11.85 9.17
CA SER A 226 1.19 -12.49 8.17
C SER A 226 0.09 -13.31 8.82
N ARG A 227 -1.11 -13.28 8.22
CA ARG A 227 -2.30 -14.00 8.72
C ARG A 227 -2.22 -15.52 8.61
N ASN A 228 -1.23 -16.06 7.90
CA ASN A 228 -1.03 -17.52 7.77
C ASN A 228 -0.76 -18.19 9.12
N SER A 229 -0.03 -17.53 10.01
CA SER A 229 0.26 -18.03 11.36
C SER A 229 -0.85 -17.68 12.37
N SER A 230 -1.59 -16.59 12.15
CA SER A 230 -2.57 -16.06 13.11
C SER A 230 -3.99 -16.65 12.98
N HIS A 231 -4.34 -17.32 11.87
CA HIS A 231 -5.69 -17.85 11.63
C HIS A 231 -5.68 -19.33 11.19
N ILE A 232 -5.10 -20.19 12.02
CA ILE A 232 -5.13 -21.65 11.85
C ILE A 232 -6.59 -22.10 11.74
N GLY A 233 -6.96 -22.76 10.64
CA GLY A 233 -8.31 -23.29 10.39
C GLY A 233 -9.32 -22.36 9.70
N ARG A 234 -8.96 -21.09 9.39
CA ARG A 234 -9.84 -20.15 8.64
C ARG A 234 -9.22 -19.58 7.37
N TRP A 235 -8.17 -20.21 6.86
CA TRP A 235 -7.40 -19.71 5.72
C TRP A 235 -8.23 -19.56 4.44
N ASP A 236 -9.17 -20.48 4.18
CA ASP A 236 -10.06 -20.41 3.02
C ASP A 236 -10.92 -19.14 3.01
N MET A 237 -11.36 -18.69 4.21
CA MET A 237 -12.10 -17.44 4.34
C MET A 237 -11.21 -16.23 4.01
N VAL A 238 -9.95 -16.24 4.46
CA VAL A 238 -8.96 -15.19 4.12
C VAL A 238 -8.73 -15.14 2.61
N LEU A 239 -8.52 -16.29 1.96
CA LEU A 239 -8.37 -16.37 0.50
C LEU A 239 -9.63 -15.88 -0.24
N GLY A 240 -10.83 -16.20 0.28
CA GLY A 240 -12.08 -15.67 -0.23
C GLY A 240 -12.16 -14.13 -0.14
N LEU A 241 -11.68 -13.54 0.96
CA LEU A 241 -11.60 -12.09 1.14
C LEU A 241 -10.57 -11.46 0.21
N VAL A 242 -9.43 -12.11 -0.05
CA VAL A 242 -8.46 -11.69 -1.07
C VAL A 242 -9.13 -11.64 -2.44
N GLY A 243 -9.90 -12.66 -2.82
CA GLY A 243 -10.64 -12.70 -4.07
C GLY A 243 -11.66 -11.55 -4.20
N LYS A 244 -12.42 -11.27 -3.13
CA LYS A 244 -13.36 -10.13 -3.08
C LYS A 244 -12.63 -8.78 -3.16
N ALA A 245 -11.53 -8.62 -2.42
CA ALA A 245 -10.71 -7.41 -2.41
C ALA A 245 -10.10 -7.15 -3.80
N ARG A 246 -9.58 -8.19 -4.46
CA ARG A 246 -9.07 -8.14 -5.83
C ARG A 246 -10.12 -7.60 -6.80
N ASN A 247 -11.32 -8.18 -6.82
CA ASN A 247 -12.37 -7.74 -7.74
C ASN A 247 -12.75 -6.27 -7.50
N ARG A 248 -12.85 -5.85 -6.23
CA ARG A 248 -13.12 -4.46 -5.86
C ARG A 248 -11.98 -3.52 -6.28
N LEU A 249 -10.72 -3.94 -6.14
CA LEU A 249 -9.55 -3.18 -6.57
C LEU A 249 -9.53 -2.99 -8.09
N LEU A 250 -9.86 -4.02 -8.86
CA LEU A 250 -9.97 -3.90 -10.32
C LEU A 250 -11.00 -2.84 -10.72
N SER A 251 -12.20 -2.85 -10.11
CA SER A 251 -13.22 -1.83 -10.39
C SER A 251 -12.80 -0.42 -9.99
N LEU A 252 -11.98 -0.27 -8.95
CA LEU A 252 -11.44 1.03 -8.53
C LEU A 252 -10.30 1.49 -9.45
N ALA A 253 -9.41 0.59 -9.84
CA ALA A 253 -8.30 0.85 -10.74
C ALA A 253 -8.79 1.36 -12.10
N ALA A 254 -9.82 0.72 -12.66
CA ALA A 254 -10.48 1.13 -13.90
C ALA A 254 -11.01 2.59 -13.91
N ARG A 255 -11.23 3.18 -12.73
CA ARG A 255 -11.73 4.56 -12.59
C ARG A 255 -10.61 5.58 -12.37
N ARG A 256 -9.36 5.15 -12.24
CA ARG A 256 -8.20 6.00 -11.95
C ARG A 256 -7.22 5.98 -13.12
N ARG A 257 -6.74 7.16 -13.53
CA ARG A 257 -5.74 7.28 -14.61
C ARG A 257 -4.36 6.91 -14.08
N ARG A 258 -3.92 5.67 -14.25
CA ARG A 258 -2.58 5.14 -13.88
C ARG A 258 -2.24 3.93 -14.73
N ASN A 259 -0.95 3.59 -14.77
CA ASN A 259 -0.47 2.35 -15.35
C ASN A 259 -0.65 1.18 -14.37
N TYR A 260 -1.19 0.05 -14.84
CA TYR A 260 -1.51 -1.12 -14.02
C TYR A 260 -0.91 -2.40 -14.56
N ILE A 261 -0.40 -3.25 -13.68
CA ILE A 261 -0.05 -4.64 -14.00
C ILE A 261 -0.99 -5.57 -13.23
N LEU A 262 -1.69 -6.44 -13.94
CA LEU A 262 -2.60 -7.45 -13.40
C LEU A 262 -1.89 -8.81 -13.39
N ASP A 263 -1.21 -9.13 -12.29
CA ASP A 263 -0.49 -10.39 -12.11
C ASP A 263 -1.41 -11.46 -11.51
N PHE A 264 -2.18 -12.09 -12.39
CA PHE A 264 -2.99 -13.27 -12.10
C PHE A 264 -2.69 -14.37 -13.12
N THR A 265 -3.32 -15.55 -12.98
CA THR A 265 -3.19 -16.64 -13.96
C THR A 265 -3.86 -16.32 -15.31
N ASN A 266 -5.08 -15.76 -15.27
CA ASN A 266 -5.82 -15.28 -16.45
C ASN A 266 -5.92 -16.31 -17.61
N CYS A 267 -5.89 -17.62 -17.32
CA CYS A 267 -5.93 -18.67 -18.35
C CYS A 267 -7.29 -18.78 -19.06
N ASP A 268 -8.39 -18.45 -18.38
CA ASP A 268 -9.74 -18.45 -18.96
C ASP A 268 -9.99 -17.24 -19.88
N PRO A 269 -10.32 -17.45 -21.18
CA PRO A 269 -10.58 -16.37 -22.14
C PRO A 269 -11.69 -15.40 -21.74
N ASP A 270 -12.80 -15.91 -21.21
CA ASP A 270 -13.94 -15.08 -20.83
C ASP A 270 -13.61 -14.19 -19.63
N THR A 271 -12.87 -14.72 -18.66
CA THR A 271 -12.35 -13.97 -17.53
C THR A 271 -11.40 -12.87 -17.98
N ARG A 272 -10.51 -13.13 -18.97
CA ARG A 272 -9.65 -12.08 -19.55
C ARG A 272 -10.47 -10.96 -20.15
N LYS A 273 -11.43 -11.32 -21.01
CA LYS A 273 -12.31 -10.37 -21.70
C LYS A 273 -13.08 -9.50 -20.70
N LYS A 274 -13.70 -10.11 -19.68
CA LYS A 274 -14.43 -9.41 -18.62
C LYS A 274 -13.53 -8.46 -17.82
N ARG A 275 -12.31 -8.87 -17.49
CA ARG A 275 -11.35 -8.02 -16.74
C ARG A 275 -10.84 -6.84 -17.57
N LEU A 276 -10.45 -7.08 -18.83
CA LEU A 276 -9.99 -6.02 -19.73
C LEU A 276 -11.10 -5.05 -20.14
N ALA A 277 -12.36 -5.50 -20.17
CA ALA A 277 -13.50 -4.63 -20.43
C ALA A 277 -13.66 -3.53 -19.36
N LEU A 278 -13.26 -3.78 -18.11
CA LEU A 278 -13.29 -2.76 -17.06
C LEU A 278 -12.37 -1.57 -17.37
N PHE A 279 -11.27 -1.81 -18.08
CA PHE A 279 -10.28 -0.80 -18.43
C PHE A 279 -10.55 -0.17 -19.80
N GLU A 280 -11.83 0.11 -20.08
CA GLU A 280 -12.21 0.89 -21.25
C GLU A 280 -11.52 2.27 -21.25
N GLY A 281 -10.99 2.63 -22.42
CA GLY A 281 -10.21 3.83 -22.64
C GLY A 281 -8.72 3.71 -22.33
N PHE A 282 -8.25 2.60 -21.74
CA PHE A 282 -6.83 2.33 -21.52
C PHE A 282 -6.22 1.62 -22.72
N PHE A 283 -4.90 1.78 -22.90
CA PHE A 283 -4.12 0.87 -23.73
C PHE A 283 -4.00 -0.48 -23.01
N ARG A 284 -4.40 -1.57 -23.68
CA ARG A 284 -4.58 -2.89 -23.07
C ARG A 284 -3.67 -3.89 -23.75
N GLN A 285 -2.75 -4.50 -22.99
CA GLN A 285 -1.85 -5.52 -23.51
C GLN A 285 -1.88 -6.77 -22.63
N CYS A 286 -1.72 -7.93 -23.27
CA CYS A 286 -1.54 -9.20 -22.58
C CYS A 286 -0.10 -9.66 -22.74
N VAL A 287 0.52 -10.07 -21.64
CA VAL A 287 1.86 -10.66 -21.62
C VAL A 287 1.72 -12.12 -21.25
N THR A 288 1.92 -12.99 -22.23
CA THR A 288 1.78 -14.44 -22.06
C THR A 288 3.15 -15.07 -21.83
N ILE A 289 3.29 -15.87 -20.78
CA ILE A 289 4.53 -16.61 -20.51
C ILE A 289 4.25 -18.12 -20.64
N VAL A 290 4.87 -18.74 -21.64
CA VAL A 290 4.74 -20.16 -21.94
C VAL A 290 6.15 -20.79 -21.99
N PRO A 291 6.66 -21.33 -20.88
CA PRO A 291 7.89 -22.12 -20.89
C PRO A 291 7.61 -23.52 -21.47
N SER A 292 8.67 -24.27 -21.79
CA SER A 292 8.53 -25.69 -22.12
C SER A 292 7.96 -26.49 -20.93
N ASP A 293 7.34 -27.63 -21.22
CA ASP A 293 6.71 -28.49 -20.21
C ASP A 293 7.73 -29.00 -19.18
N GLU A 294 8.94 -29.34 -19.63
CA GLU A 294 10.04 -29.74 -18.74
C GLU A 294 10.38 -28.65 -17.72
N VAL A 295 10.52 -27.40 -18.19
CA VAL A 295 10.82 -26.25 -17.32
C VAL A 295 9.67 -25.98 -16.36
N MET A 296 8.42 -26.15 -16.81
CA MET A 296 7.24 -26.00 -15.97
C MET A 296 7.20 -27.05 -14.84
N GLN A 297 7.42 -28.33 -15.18
CA GLN A 297 7.49 -29.43 -14.22
C GLN A 297 8.60 -29.21 -13.20
N GLN A 298 9.81 -28.86 -13.64
CA GLN A 298 10.94 -28.57 -12.76
C GLN A 298 10.63 -27.41 -11.79
N ARG A 299 10.03 -26.32 -12.29
CA ARG A 299 9.66 -25.15 -11.48
C ARG A 299 8.56 -25.49 -10.48
N HIS A 300 7.54 -26.25 -10.88
CA HIS A 300 6.47 -26.67 -9.99
C HIS A 300 6.98 -27.59 -8.88
N ALA A 301 7.83 -28.56 -9.22
CA ALA A 301 8.45 -29.45 -8.24
C ALA A 301 9.31 -28.66 -7.23
N ARG A 302 10.06 -27.64 -7.69
CA ARG A 302 10.81 -26.75 -6.81
C ARG A 302 9.89 -25.93 -5.89
N HIS A 303 8.80 -25.39 -6.41
CA HIS A 303 7.83 -24.63 -5.64
C HIS A 303 7.18 -25.49 -4.54
N LEU A 304 6.76 -26.71 -4.88
CA LEU A 304 6.21 -27.67 -3.91
C LEU A 304 7.21 -28.03 -2.81
N ARG A 305 8.49 -28.22 -3.15
CA ARG A 305 9.55 -28.49 -2.15
C ARG A 305 9.75 -27.33 -1.18
N GLN A 306 9.64 -26.09 -1.66
CA GLN A 306 9.85 -24.88 -0.86
C GLN A 306 8.65 -24.57 0.06
N ASN A 307 7.42 -24.91 -0.35
CA ASN A 307 6.19 -24.57 0.37
C ASN A 307 5.60 -25.75 1.17
N ARG A 308 6.37 -26.82 1.40
CA ARG A 308 5.92 -28.08 2.03
C ARG A 308 5.49 -27.99 3.51
N GLY A 309 5.32 -26.79 4.06
CA GLY A 309 4.86 -26.54 5.44
C GLY A 309 3.78 -25.46 5.59
N GLU A 310 3.29 -24.85 4.49
CA GLU A 310 2.37 -23.70 4.56
C GLU A 310 0.87 -24.06 4.60
N GLY A 311 0.52 -25.34 4.80
CA GLY A 311 -0.87 -25.78 4.99
C GLY A 311 -1.78 -25.69 3.74
N THR A 312 -1.29 -25.18 2.61
CA THR A 312 -1.98 -25.26 1.32
C THR A 312 -1.76 -26.62 0.68
N ALA A 313 -2.85 -27.36 0.42
CA ALA A 313 -2.81 -28.59 -0.35
C ALA A 313 -2.11 -28.35 -1.70
N ALA A 314 -1.12 -29.18 -2.00
CA ALA A 314 -0.38 -29.13 -3.25
C ALA A 314 -1.33 -29.45 -4.41
N VAL A 315 -1.58 -28.49 -5.29
CA VAL A 315 -2.35 -28.74 -6.53
C VAL A 315 -1.47 -29.52 -7.50
N PRO A 316 -1.91 -30.69 -8.00
CA PRO A 316 -1.18 -31.49 -8.98
C PRO A 316 -0.89 -30.69 -10.26
N ILE A 317 0.20 -31.01 -10.96
CA ILE A 317 0.56 -30.27 -12.17
C ILE A 317 -0.38 -30.57 -13.33
N GLU A 318 -0.95 -31.77 -13.34
CA GLU A 318 -1.93 -32.25 -14.30
C GLU A 318 -3.13 -31.32 -14.38
N THR A 319 -3.61 -30.85 -13.22
CA THR A 319 -4.69 -29.85 -13.11
C THR A 319 -4.33 -28.53 -13.78
N PHE A 320 -3.06 -28.15 -13.83
CA PHE A 320 -2.62 -26.95 -14.56
C PHE A 320 -2.44 -27.21 -16.06
N LEU A 321 -2.03 -28.41 -16.45
CA LEU A 321 -1.86 -28.77 -17.86
C LEU A 321 -3.20 -28.88 -18.58
N GLU A 322 -4.26 -29.33 -17.90
CA GLU A 322 -5.63 -29.33 -18.42
C GLU A 322 -6.14 -27.92 -18.78
N LEU A 323 -5.63 -26.88 -18.12
CA LEU A 323 -5.97 -25.48 -18.39
C LEU A 323 -5.26 -24.88 -19.62
N LYS A 324 -4.43 -25.66 -20.32
CA LYS A 324 -3.83 -25.26 -21.62
C LYS A 324 -4.77 -25.50 -22.81
N GLY A 325 -5.86 -26.27 -22.60
CA GLY A 325 -6.83 -26.66 -23.63
C GLY A 325 -7.65 -25.50 -24.19
#